data_AF-A0A5M9NZX8-F1
#
_entry.id   AF-A0A5M9NZX8-F1
#
_cell.length_a   1.000
_cell.length_b   1.000
_cell.length_c   1.000
_cell.angle_alpha   90.00
_cell.angle_beta   90.00
_cell.angle_gamma   90.00
#
_symmetry.space_group_name_H-M   'P 1'
#
loop_
_entity.id
_entity.type
_entity.pdbx_description
1 polymer ?
#
loop_
_entity_poly.entity_id
_entity_poly.type
_entity_poly.pdbx_seq_one_letter_code
_entity_poly.pdbx_strand_id
1 'polypeptide(L)' 'MSNKPLVPEAKERLNKLKMETANQLGIDLNKKYIAGLTSKDAGKSGGTIGGQMVKKMVQSYKNRFK' A
#
# COMPACT_ATOMS: atom_id res chain seq x y z
N MET A 1 -9.77 -15.36 11.27
CA MET A 1 -8.54 -14.99 10.51
C MET A 1 -7.66 -14.16 11.44
N SER A 2 -6.50 -14.68 11.86
CA SER A 2 -5.58 -13.91 12.71
C SER A 2 -4.91 -12.83 11.84
N ASN A 3 -5.09 -11.55 12.17
CA ASN A 3 -4.49 -10.40 11.45
C ASN A 3 -2.99 -10.23 11.78
N LYS A 4 -2.27 -11.34 11.99
CA LYS A 4 -0.85 -11.30 12.28
C LYS A 4 -0.08 -11.23 10.96
N PRO A 5 0.77 -10.20 10.77
CA PRO A 5 1.63 -10.14 9.60
C PRO A 5 2.58 -11.35 9.63
N LEU A 6 2.79 -11.98 8.46
CA LEU A 6 3.67 -13.13 8.31
C LEU A 6 5.13 -12.81 8.69
N VAL A 7 5.55 -11.58 8.43
CA VAL A 7 6.87 -11.04 8.78
C VAL A 7 6.67 -9.74 9.56
N PRO A 8 6.59 -9.78 10.90
CA PRO A 8 6.33 -8.61 11.73
C PRO A 8 7.32 -7.46 11.52
N GLU A 9 8.60 -7.79 11.30
CA GLU A 9 9.70 -6.85 11.12
C GLU A 9 9.56 -6.05 9.82
N ALA A 10 8.85 -6.59 8.82
CA ALA A 10 8.60 -5.91 7.56
C ALA A 10 7.54 -4.80 7.67
N LYS A 11 6.81 -4.71 8.80
CA LYS A 11 5.68 -3.78 8.97
C LYS A 11 6.06 -2.33 8.69
N GLU A 12 7.20 -1.87 9.20
CA GLU A 12 7.66 -0.49 8.99
C GLU A 12 8.04 -0.23 7.53
N ARG A 13 8.77 -1.17 6.91
CA ARG A 13 9.15 -1.09 5.49
C ARG A 13 7.92 -1.09 4.58
N LEU A 14 6.92 -1.91 4.88
CA LEU A 14 5.65 -1.94 4.16
C LEU A 14 4.87 -0.64 4.34
N ASN A 15 4.89 -0.04 5.53
CA ASN A 15 4.24 1.24 5.77
C ASN A 15 4.92 2.36 4.98
N LYS A 16 6.26 2.37 4.90
CA LYS A 16 7.02 3.31 4.07
C LYS A 16 6.66 3.14 2.58
N LEU A 17 6.69 1.90 2.08
CA LEU A 17 6.34 1.60 0.69
C LEU A 17 4.90 2.02 0.34
N LYS A 18 3.96 1.89 1.28
CA LYS A 18 2.59 2.36 1.14
C LYS A 18 2.53 3.87 0.96
N MET A 19 3.21 4.62 1.83
CA MET A 19 3.26 6.09 1.76
C MET A 19 3.92 6.56 0.46
N GLU A 20 5.05 5.95 0.06
CA GLU A 20 5.73 6.26 -1.20
C GLU A 20 4.83 5.98 -2.41
N THR A 21 4.11 4.87 -2.40
CA THR A 21 3.20 4.50 -3.49
C THR A 21 1.99 5.43 -3.54
N ALA A 22 1.45 5.83 -2.40
CA ALA A 22 0.38 6.81 -2.33
C ALA A 22 0.83 8.17 -2.89
N ASN A 23 2.00 8.65 -2.47
CA ASN A 23 2.59 9.89 -2.97
C ASN A 23 2.80 9.86 -4.49
N GLN A 24 3.30 8.75 -5.04
CA GLN A 24 3.49 8.59 -6.49
C GLN A 24 2.17 8.60 -7.28
N LEU A 25 1.08 8.13 -6.67
CA LEU A 25 -0.24 8.14 -7.27
C LEU A 25 -0.99 9.45 -7.03
N GLY A 26 -0.40 10.40 -6.29
CA GLY A 26 -1.08 11.63 -5.87
C GLY A 26 -2.24 11.39 -4.92
N ILE A 27 -2.26 10.26 -4.21
CA ILE A 27 -3.32 9.90 -3.27
C ILE A 27 -2.88 10.34 -1.87
N ASP A 28 -3.63 11.26 -1.28
CA ASP A 28 -3.43 11.65 0.11
C ASP A 28 -4.04 10.61 1.07
N LEU A 29 -3.20 10.02 1.91
CA LEU A 29 -3.59 9.04 2.94
C LEU A 29 -3.95 9.68 4.28
N ASN A 30 -4.05 11.00 4.36
CA ASN A 30 -4.45 11.70 5.57
C ASN A 30 -5.78 11.16 6.10
N LYS A 31 -5.79 10.74 7.38
CA LYS A 31 -6.96 10.14 8.04
C LYS A 31 -8.22 11.01 7.91
N LYS A 32 -8.05 12.34 7.94
CA LYS A 32 -9.16 13.30 7.79
C LYS A 32 -9.76 13.29 6.38
N TYR A 33 -8.93 13.12 5.36
CA TYR A 33 -9.36 13.02 3.96
C TYR A 33 -10.09 11.69 3.71
N ILE A 34 -9.54 10.58 4.19
CA ILE A 34 -10.16 9.26 4.02
C ILE A 34 -11.45 9.10 4.84
N ALA A 35 -11.56 9.72 6.01
CA ALA A 35 -12.78 9.66 6.82
C ALA A 35 -13.98 10.38 6.18
N GLY A 36 -13.75 11.30 5.24
CA GLY A 36 -14.81 11.99 4.49
C GLY A 36 -15.20 11.29 3.18
N LEU A 37 -14.48 10.25 2.77
CA LEU A 37 -14.77 9.51 1.53
C LEU A 37 -15.86 8.47 1.77
N THR A 38 -16.64 8.19 0.74
CA THR A 38 -17.51 7.01 0.78
C THR A 38 -16.66 5.74 0.90
N SER A 39 -17.19 4.69 1.53
CA SER A 39 -16.47 3.41 1.67
C SER A 39 -15.99 2.86 0.31
N LYS A 40 -16.71 3.16 -0.77
CA LYS A 40 -16.35 2.80 -2.15
C LYS A 40 -15.11 3.54 -2.63
N ASP A 41 -15.04 4.84 -2.38
CA ASP A 41 -13.91 5.68 -2.82
C ASP A 41 -12.65 5.43 -1.99
N ALA A 42 -12.82 5.22 -0.68
CA ALA A 42 -11.75 4.78 0.19
C ALA A 42 -11.21 3.41 -0.25
N GLY A 43 -12.11 2.46 -0.60
CA GLY A 43 -11.75 1.15 -1.14
C GLY A 43 -11.01 1.23 -2.47
N LYS A 44 -11.45 2.09 -3.40
CA LYS A 44 -10.79 2.31 -4.69
C LYS A 44 -9.40 2.89 -4.53
N SER A 45 -9.24 3.87 -3.64
CA SER A 45 -7.95 4.51 -3.35
C SER A 45 -6.99 3.54 -2.67
N GLY A 46 -7.44 2.85 -1.61
CA GLY A 46 -6.65 1.84 -0.91
C GLY A 46 -6.30 0.64 -1.78
N GLY A 47 -7.24 0.16 -2.59
CA GLY A 47 -7.03 -0.94 -3.54
C GLY A 47 -6.00 -0.61 -4.63
N THR A 48 -6.05 0.61 -5.16
CA THR A 48 -5.08 1.08 -6.17
C THR A 48 -3.66 1.16 -5.58
N ILE A 49 -3.52 1.69 -4.37
CA ILE A 49 -2.24 1.73 -3.65
C ILE A 49 -1.72 0.31 -3.41
N GLY A 50 -2.56 -0.57 -2.85
CA GLY A 50 -2.19 -1.96 -2.56
C GLY A 50 -1.75 -2.73 -3.81
N GLY A 51 -2.48 -2.60 -4.92
CA GLY A 51 -2.13 -3.23 -6.19
C GLY A 51 -0.79 -2.76 -6.75
N GLN A 52 -0.50 -1.46 -6.68
CA GLN A 52 0.79 -0.90 -7.11
C GLN A 52 1.94 -1.34 -6.19
N MET A 53 1.71 -1.46 -4.89
CA MET A 53 2.70 -2.00 -3.97
C MET A 53 3.08 -3.43 -4.35
N VAL A 54 2.11 -4.32 -4.57
CA VAL A 54 2.37 -5.72 -4.99
C VAL A 54 3.11 -5.76 -6.32
N LYS A 55 2.69 -4.94 -7.30
CA LYS A 55 3.37 -4.86 -8.61
C LYS A 55 4.85 -4.50 -8.45
N LYS A 56 5.19 -3.51 -7.62
CA LYS A 56 6.58 -3.13 -7.34
C LYS A 56 7.35 -4.22 -6.62
N MET A 57 6.74 -4.89 -5.64
CA MET A 57 7.38 -5.99 -4.91
C MET A 57 7.73 -7.15 -5.85
N VAL A 58 6.79 -7.56 -6.71
CA VAL A 58 7.02 -8.63 -7.70
C VAL A 58 8.06 -8.21 -8.73
N GLN A 59 8.01 -6.97 -9.23
CA GLN A 59 9.00 -6.47 -10.17
C GLN A 59 10.41 -6.43 -9.55
N SER A 60 10.53 -5.96 -8.31
CA SER A 60 11.80 -5.93 -7.57
C SER A 60 12.33 -7.33 -7.34
N TYR A 61 11.45 -8.28 -7.00
CA TYR A 61 11.82 -9.70 -6.88
C TYR A 61 12.37 -10.20 -8.21
N LYS A 62 11.61 -10.07 -9.32
CA LYS A 62 12.04 -10.51 -10.66
C LYS A 62 13.41 -9.93 -11.07
N ASN A 63 13.66 -8.65 -10.77
CA ASN A 63 14.92 -7.99 -11.09
C ASN A 63 16.12 -8.51 -10.28
N ARG A 64 15.90 -9.12 -9.10
CA ARG A 64 16.97 -9.72 -8.28
C ARG A 64 17.40 -11.11 -8.75
N PHE A 65 16.59 -11.76 -9.58
CA PHE A 65 16.88 -13.08 -10.17
C PHE A 65 17.16 -13.00 -11.68
N LYS A 66 17.26 -11.79 -12.21
CA LYS A 66 17.93 -11.54 -13.49
C LYS A 66 19.42 -11.39 -13.24
#